data_AF-A0AAV5MSL9-F1
#
_entry.id   AF-A0AAV5MSL9-F1
#
_cell.length_a   1.000
_cell.length_b   1.000
_cell.length_c   1.000
_cell.angle_alpha   90.00
_cell.angle_beta   90.00
_cell.angle_gamma   90.00
#
_symmetry.space_group_name_H-M   'P 1'
#
loop_
_entity.id
_entity.type
_entity.pdbx_description
1 polymer ?
#
loop_
_entity_poly.entity_id
_entity_poly.type
_entity_poly.pdbx_seq_one_letter_code
_entity_poly.pdbx_strand_id
1 'polypeptide(L)'
;MDRKTIEWDQGWHNIQNAITKLKRILEEKPEQPFSSEEYIELYTTIYNMCKQKPPHDYSQQLYDKYREAFEEYITSTVRNIDAYPIF
;
A
#
# COMPACT_ATOMS: atom_id res chain seq x y z
N MET A 1 22.42 15.71 0.69
CA MET A 1 21.74 15.47 1.99
C MET A 1 21.57 13.96 2.11
N ASP A 2 22.23 13.33 3.09
CA ASP A 2 21.90 11.95 3.44
C ASP A 2 20.44 11.93 3.88
N ARG A 3 19.59 11.22 3.13
CA ARG A 3 18.20 11.02 3.52
C ARG A 3 18.22 10.10 4.74
N LYS A 4 17.56 10.51 5.83
CA LYS A 4 17.42 9.70 7.03
C LYS A 4 16.85 8.34 6.64
N THR A 5 17.43 7.26 7.17
CA THR A 5 16.90 5.91 6.99
C THR A 5 15.48 5.86 7.55
N ILE A 6 14.55 5.37 6.74
CA ILE A 6 13.18 5.05 7.10
C ILE A 6 13.22 3.60 7.57
N GLU A 7 12.90 3.38 8.84
CA GLU A 7 12.79 2.02 9.39
C GLU A 7 11.58 1.29 8.79
N TRP A 8 11.67 -0.03 8.74
CA TRP A 8 10.62 -0.87 8.14
C TRP A 8 9.24 -0.58 8.73
N ASP A 9 9.11 -0.63 10.06
CA ASP A 9 7.82 -0.48 10.74
C ASP A 9 7.18 0.88 10.47
N GLN A 10 7.99 1.95 10.43
CA GLN A 10 7.52 3.29 10.14
C GLN A 10 7.02 3.39 8.69
N GLY A 11 7.84 2.95 7.73
CA GLY A 11 7.50 3.02 6.32
C GLY A 11 6.31 2.14 5.96
N TRP A 12 6.28 0.92 6.50
CA TRP A 12 5.21 -0.04 6.25
C TRP A 12 3.88 0.42 6.86
N HIS A 13 3.88 0.98 8.08
CA HIS A 13 2.67 1.54 8.68
C HIS A 13 2.03 2.62 7.79
N ASN A 14 2.84 3.52 7.24
CA ASN A 14 2.37 4.56 6.31
C ASN A 14 1.76 3.96 5.04
N ILE A 15 2.41 2.94 4.46
CA ILE A 15 1.91 2.24 3.26
C ILE A 15 0.62 1.48 3.56
N GLN A 16 0.48 0.84 4.72
CA GLN A 16 -0.74 0.15 5.13
C GLN A 16 -1.92 1.11 5.29
N ASN A 17 -1.69 2.30 5.85
CA ASN A 17 -2.72 3.33 5.95
C ASN A 17 -3.19 3.76 4.54
N ALA A 18 -2.26 3.95 3.60
CA ALA A 18 -2.59 4.27 2.22
C ALA A 18 -3.35 3.12 1.53
N ILE A 19 -2.94 1.86 1.71
CA ILE A 19 -3.67 0.69 1.19
C ILE A 19 -5.10 0.65 1.75
N THR A 20 -5.28 0.95 3.04
CA THR A 20 -6.60 0.98 3.69
C THR A 20 -7.50 2.06 3.09
N LYS A 21 -6.97 3.27 2.89
CA LYS A 21 -7.67 4.36 2.20
C LYS A 21 -8.04 3.95 0.77
N LEU A 22 -7.11 3.34 0.03
CA LEU A 22 -7.36 2.85 -1.33
C LEU A 22 -8.48 1.79 -1.37
N LYS A 23 -8.48 0.81 -0.47
CA LYS A 23 -9.55 -0.19 -0.35
C LYS A 23 -10.91 0.48 -0.14
N ARG A 24 -11.01 1.48 0.75
CA ARG A 24 -12.26 2.23 0.99
C ARG A 24 -12.74 2.98 -0.24
N ILE A 25 -11.83 3.59 -1.01
CA ILE A 25 -12.16 4.27 -2.27
C ILE A 25 -12.67 3.25 -3.30
N LEU A 26 -12.01 2.10 -3.46
CA LEU A 26 -12.42 1.05 -4.40
C LEU A 26 -13.76 0.41 -4.04
N GLU A 27 -14.13 0.39 -2.76
CA GLU A 27 -15.42 -0.08 -2.24
C GLU A 27 -16.50 1.02 -2.20
N GLU A 28 -16.24 2.19 -2.81
CA GLU A 28 -17.16 3.34 -2.86
C GLU A 28 -17.64 3.82 -1.47
N LYS A 29 -16.84 3.59 -0.42
CA LYS A 29 -17.13 4.09 0.93
C LYS A 29 -16.88 5.60 1.01
N PRO A 30 -17.47 6.32 1.98
CA PRO A 30 -17.16 7.73 2.22
C PRO A 30 -15.68 7.89 2.58
N GLU A 31 -14.89 8.23 1.58
CA GLU A 31 -13.44 8.42 1.67
C GLU A 31 -13.02 9.47 0.64
N GLN A 32 -12.11 10.36 1.02
CA GLN A 32 -11.63 11.37 0.09
C GLN A 32 -10.63 10.73 -0.88
N PRO A 33 -10.62 11.14 -2.16
CA PRO A 33 -9.54 10.78 -3.08
C PRO A 33 -8.17 11.17 -2.51
N PHE A 34 -7.12 10.53 -3.00
CA PHE A 34 -5.77 10.95 -2.67
C PHE A 34 -5.51 12.37 -3.18
N SER A 35 -4.94 13.21 -2.33
CA SER A 35 -4.38 14.48 -2.76
C SER A 35 -3.05 14.24 -3.51
N SER A 36 -2.64 15.20 -4.32
CA SER A 36 -1.33 15.14 -5.00
C SER A 36 -0.18 15.07 -3.99
N GLU A 37 -0.32 15.71 -2.82
CA GLU A 37 0.67 15.70 -1.75
C GLU A 37 0.81 14.29 -1.15
N GLU A 38 -0.31 13.67 -0.75
CA GLU A 38 -0.32 12.30 -0.22
C GLU A 38 0.28 11.30 -1.23
N TYR A 39 -0.04 11.46 -2.51
CA TYR A 39 0.49 10.60 -3.57
C TYR A 39 2.02 10.75 -3.71
N ILE A 40 2.52 11.99 -3.73
CA ILE A 40 3.97 12.27 -3.84
C ILE A 40 4.72 11.79 -2.59
N GLU A 41 4.15 11.97 -1.40
CA GLU A 41 4.73 11.50 -0.14
C GLU A 41 4.84 9.97 -0.09
N LEU A 42 3.78 9.26 -0.50
CA LEU A 42 3.77 7.80 -0.55
C LEU A 42 4.80 7.28 -1.56
N TYR A 43 4.81 7.83 -2.78
CA TYR A 43 5.79 7.47 -3.81
C TYR A 43 7.23 7.72 -3.33
N THR A 44 7.48 8.88 -2.72
CA THR A 44 8.80 9.25 -2.20
C THR A 44 9.24 8.31 -1.07
N THR A 45 8.32 7.94 -0.17
CA THR A 45 8.59 6.99 0.92
C THR A 45 9.00 5.63 0.37
N ILE A 46 8.22 5.06 -0.54
CA ILE A 46 8.51 3.76 -1.18
C ILE A 46 9.85 3.82 -1.92
N TYR A 47 10.04 4.87 -2.73
CA TYR A 47 11.29 5.06 -3.47
C TYR A 47 12.51 5.11 -2.55
N ASN A 48 12.42 5.85 -1.43
CA ASN A 48 13.51 5.96 -0.47
C ASN A 48 13.82 4.62 0.19
N MET A 49 12.80 3.88 0.63
CA MET A 49 12.96 2.55 1.23
C MET A 49 13.61 1.55 0.27
N CYS A 50 13.32 1.63 -1.03
CA CYS A 50 13.95 0.79 -2.06
C CYS A 50 15.38 1.22 -2.43
N LYS A 51 15.78 2.46 -2.11
CA LYS A 51 17.11 3.00 -2.45
C LYS A 51 18.06 3.09 -1.26
N GLN A 52 17.57 2.77 -0.06
CA GLN A 52 18.38 2.65 1.14
C GLN A 52 19.46 1.59 0.95
N LYS A 53 20.63 1.83 1.55
CA LYS A 53 21.74 0.87 1.50
C LYS A 53 21.46 -0.31 2.42
N PRO A 54 22.03 -1.50 2.16
CA PRO A 54 22.01 -2.62 3.09
C PRO A 54 22.45 -2.18 4.50
N PRO A 55 21.79 -2.64 5.57
CA PRO A 55 20.77 -3.71 5.62
C PRO A 55 19.32 -3.23 5.40
N HIS A 56 19.10 -1.96 5.05
CA HIS A 56 17.77 -1.35 5.00
C HIS A 56 17.19 -1.22 3.59
N ASP A 57 17.69 -2.01 2.64
CA ASP A 57 17.06 -2.15 1.33
C ASP A 57 15.80 -3.02 1.49
N TYR A 58 14.65 -2.37 1.45
CA TYR A 58 13.36 -3.04 1.65
C TYR A 58 12.63 -3.34 0.33
N SER A 59 13.30 -3.18 -0.82
CA SER A 59 12.66 -3.33 -2.14
C SER A 59 11.97 -4.69 -2.32
N GLN A 60 12.65 -5.78 -1.97
CA GLN A 60 12.08 -7.13 -2.05
C GLN A 60 10.90 -7.31 -1.09
N GLN A 61 11.07 -6.88 0.17
CA GLN A 61 10.04 -7.01 1.19
C GLN A 61 8.77 -6.21 0.85
N LEU A 62 8.93 -5.01 0.27
CA LEU A 62 7.83 -4.19 -0.22
C LEU A 62 7.10 -4.85 -1.39
N TYR A 63 7.83 -5.49 -2.31
CA TYR A 63 7.23 -6.19 -3.44
C TYR A 63 6.41 -7.42 -2.99
N ASP A 64 6.92 -8.19 -2.04
CA ASP A 64 6.21 -9.33 -1.47
C ASP A 64 4.93 -8.87 -0.76
N LYS A 65 5.02 -7.80 0.03
CA LYS A 65 3.85 -7.23 0.72
C LYS A 65 2.82 -6.61 -0.21
N TYR A 66 3.24 -6.02 -1.32
CA TYR A 66 2.33 -5.58 -2.37
C TYR A 66 1.51 -6.76 -2.92
N ARG A 67 2.17 -7.87 -3.23
CA ARG A 67 1.51 -9.08 -3.71
C ARG A 67 0.51 -9.62 -2.69
N GLU A 68 0.94 -9.77 -1.44
CA GLU A 68 0.07 -10.23 -0.34
C GLU A 68 -1.20 -9.34 -0.20
N ALA A 69 -1.03 -8.02 -0.14
CA ALA A 69 -2.16 -7.09 0.01
C ALA A 69 -3.12 -7.13 -1.19
N PHE A 70 -2.60 -7.34 -2.39
CA PHE A 70 -3.39 -7.46 -3.62
C PHE A 70 -4.18 -8.78 -3.66
N GLU A 71 -3.54 -9.89 -3.32
CA GLU A 71 -4.18 -11.21 -3.23
C GLU A 71 -5.24 -11.27 -2.13
N GLU A 72 -4.96 -10.65 -0.98
CA GLU A 72 -5.91 -10.50 0.12
C GLU A 72 -7.17 -9.76 -0.34
N TYR A 73 -7.00 -8.63 -1.03
CA TYR A 73 -8.12 -7.82 -1.54
C TYR A 73 -8.95 -8.58 -2.58
N ILE A 74 -8.32 -9.24 -3.54
CA ILE A 74 -9.05 -10.06 -4.53
C ILE A 74 -9.82 -11.18 -3.84
N THR A 75 -9.19 -11.85 -2.87
CA THR A 75 -9.83 -12.96 -2.16
C THR A 75 -10.99 -12.46 -1.30
N SER A 76 -10.89 -11.30 -0.65
CA SER A 76 -12.01 -10.74 0.13
C SER A 76 -13.15 -10.22 -0.73
N THR A 77 -12.87 -9.71 -1.93
CA THR A 77 -13.86 -8.97 -2.73
C THR A 77 -14.46 -9.80 -3.86
N VAL A 78 -13.67 -10.66 -4.52
CA VAL A 78 -14.10 -11.44 -5.70
C VAL A 78 -14.55 -12.86 -5.33
N ARG A 79 -13.94 -13.49 -4.33
CA ARG A 79 -14.32 -14.85 -3.90
C ARG A 79 -15.56 -14.88 -2.99
N ASN A 80 -16.09 -13.73 -2.58
CA ASN A 80 -17.44 -13.62 -2.02
C ASN A 80 -18.47 -13.67 -3.17
N ILE A 81 -18.63 -14.85 -3.76
CA ILE A 81 -19.57 -15.15 -4.86
C ILE A 81 -21.05 -15.01 -4.42
N ASP A 82 -21.31 -14.80 -3.13
CA ASP A 82 -22.66 -14.58 -2.60
C ASP A 82 -23.24 -13.17 -2.87
N ALA A 83 -22.44 -12.24 -3.42
CA ALA A 83 -22.87 -10.85 -3.64
C ALA A 83 -23.35 -10.51 -5.07
N TYR A 84 -23.19 -11.42 -6.04
CA TYR A 84 -23.71 -11.24 -7.40
C TYR A 84 -24.58 -12.44 -7.80
N PRO A 85 -25.92 -12.37 -7.64
CA PRO A 85 -26.80 -13.34 -8.26
C PRO A 85 -26.74 -13.12 -9.77
N ILE A 86 -25.96 -13.93 -10.47
CA ILE A 86 -26.06 -14.05 -11.91
C ILE A 86 -27.23 -15.02 -12.17
N PHE A 87 -28.39 -14.41 -12.43
CA PHE A 87 -29.73 -14.97 -12.70
C PHE A 87 -30.57 -15.41 -11.50
#